data_AF-A0A1R3UX35-F1
#
_entry.id   AF-A0A1R3UX35-F1
#
_cell.length_a   1.000
_cell.length_b   1.000
_cell.length_c   1.000
_cell.angle_alpha   90.00
_cell.angle_beta   90.00
_cell.angle_gamma   90.00
#
_symmetry.space_group_name_H-M   'P 1'
#
loop_
_entity.id
_entity.type
_entity.pdbx_description
1 polymer ?
#
loop_
_entity_poly.entity_id
_entity_poly.type
_entity_poly.pdbx_seq_one_letter_code
_entity_poly.pdbx_strand_id
1 'polypeptide(L)'
;GRSWGWISYDPELNTVYYGTGNPSTWNPVQRPGDNKWSMTIFARDADTGMAKWVYQMTPHDEWDYDGVNEMILIDKDMPGSSGKLLAHFDRNGFGYTLDRTDG
;
A
#
# COMPACT_ATOMS: atom_id res chain seq x y z
N GLY A 1 4.24 -6.90 7.74
CA GLY A 1 5.08 -6.05 8.60
C GLY A 1 4.26 -5.09 9.41
N ARG A 2 4.92 -4.23 10.18
CA ARG A 2 4.28 -3.21 11.01
C ARG A 2 3.94 -1.97 10.16
N SER A 3 2.88 -1.25 10.52
CA SER A 3 2.48 0.00 9.86
C SER A 3 2.86 1.17 10.76
N TRP A 4 4.05 1.72 10.53
CA TRP A 4 4.65 2.79 11.34
C TRP A 4 4.81 4.11 10.60
N GLY A 5 4.47 4.14 9.31
CA GLY A 5 4.47 5.35 8.50
C GLY A 5 3.17 6.14 8.62
N TRP A 6 2.67 6.61 7.48
CA TRP A 6 1.56 7.56 7.43
C TRP A 6 0.23 6.90 7.06
N ILE A 7 -0.86 7.59 7.40
CA ILE A 7 -2.23 7.17 7.08
C ILE A 7 -2.92 8.33 6.35
N SER A 8 -3.61 8.01 5.27
CA SER A 8 -4.47 8.94 4.54
C SER A 8 -5.92 8.46 4.57
N TYR A 9 -6.86 9.38 4.42
CA TYR A 9 -8.29 9.09 4.48
C TYR A 9 -9.04 9.86 3.39
N ASP A 10 -9.90 9.15 2.66
CA ASP A 10 -10.86 9.76 1.73
C ASP A 10 -12.28 9.68 2.36
N PRO A 11 -12.87 10.83 2.75
CA PRO A 11 -14.20 10.85 3.37
C PRO A 11 -15.34 10.52 2.41
N GLU A 12 -15.17 10.70 1.10
CA GLU A 12 -16.21 10.38 0.11
C GLU A 12 -16.31 8.86 -0.10
N LEU A 13 -15.17 8.17 0.03
CA LEU A 13 -15.10 6.72 -0.13
C LEU A 13 -15.23 5.97 1.20
N ASN A 14 -15.18 6.66 2.34
CA ASN A 14 -15.05 6.09 3.68
C ASN A 14 -13.88 5.09 3.76
N THR A 15 -12.70 5.50 3.25
CA THR A 15 -11.55 4.61 3.06
C THR A 15 -10.28 5.17 3.67
N VAL A 16 -9.63 4.36 4.50
CA VAL A 16 -8.30 4.58 5.07
C VAL A 16 -7.25 3.89 4.19
N TYR A 17 -6.19 4.61 3.83
CA TYR A 17 -5.07 4.10 3.04
C TYR A 17 -3.79 4.11 3.86
N TYR A 18 -3.06 3.00 3.86
CA TYR A 18 -1.76 2.90 4.53
C TYR A 18 -0.93 1.75 3.97
N GLY A 19 0.36 1.81 4.24
CA GLY A 19 1.33 0.79 3.84
C GLY A 19 1.75 -0.13 4.99
N THR A 20 2.12 -1.38 4.68
CA THR A 20 2.70 -2.32 5.67
C THR A 20 4.18 -2.56 5.40
N GLY A 21 4.99 -2.56 6.46
CA GLY A 21 6.43 -2.77 6.36
C GLY A 21 6.86 -4.23 6.12
N ASN A 22 8.14 -4.45 6.37
CA ASN A 22 8.89 -5.65 5.98
C ASN A 22 8.42 -6.97 6.65
N PRO A 23 8.76 -8.14 6.07
CA PRO A 23 8.33 -9.46 6.55
C PRO A 23 9.19 -10.01 7.70
N SER A 24 9.46 -9.22 8.74
CA SER A 24 10.25 -9.60 9.91
C SER A 24 11.74 -9.84 9.59
N THR A 25 12.21 -11.10 9.55
CA THR A 25 13.63 -11.42 9.38
C THR A 25 14.16 -10.90 8.05
N TRP A 26 15.35 -10.31 8.04
CA TRP A 26 16.00 -9.85 6.83
C TRP A 26 16.66 -10.97 6.03
N ASN A 27 16.79 -12.17 6.60
CA ASN A 27 17.28 -13.33 5.86
C ASN A 27 16.12 -13.99 5.09
N PRO A 28 16.01 -13.79 3.76
CA PRO A 28 14.86 -14.29 2.99
C PRO A 28 14.81 -15.82 2.92
N VAL A 29 15.98 -16.49 3.00
CA VAL A 29 16.07 -17.96 2.97
C VAL A 29 15.32 -18.61 4.15
N GLN A 30 15.14 -17.90 5.26
CA GLN A 30 14.38 -18.40 6.42
C GLN A 30 12.86 -18.34 6.23
N ARG A 31 12.35 -17.64 5.22
CA ARG A 31 10.92 -17.35 5.05
C ARG A 31 10.46 -17.47 3.59
N PRO A 32 10.49 -18.67 2.99
CA PRO A 32 10.10 -18.88 1.60
C PRO A 32 8.65 -18.43 1.32
N GLY A 33 8.40 -18.01 0.09
CA GLY A 33 7.10 -17.54 -0.41
C GLY A 33 6.92 -16.03 -0.31
N ASP A 34 5.83 -15.52 -0.90
CA ASP A 34 5.59 -14.08 -1.10
C ASP A 34 5.50 -13.25 0.19
N ASN A 35 5.35 -13.91 1.35
CA ASN A 35 5.22 -13.27 2.67
C ASN A 35 4.05 -12.29 2.78
N LYS A 36 2.96 -12.55 2.06
CA LYS A 36 1.74 -11.74 2.12
C LYS A 36 1.20 -11.65 3.55
N TRP A 37 0.74 -10.49 4.02
CA TRP A 37 0.62 -9.20 3.34
C TRP A 37 1.63 -8.18 3.86
N SER A 38 2.95 -8.46 3.78
CA SER A 38 3.99 -7.44 3.90
C SER A 38 4.10 -6.59 2.63
N MET A 39 4.74 -5.42 2.71
CA MET A 39 5.03 -4.56 1.55
C MET A 39 3.80 -4.26 0.69
N THR A 40 2.67 -4.02 1.35
CA THR A 40 1.35 -3.95 0.73
C THR A 40 0.71 -2.59 1.00
N ILE A 41 0.18 -1.97 -0.04
CA ILE A 41 -0.76 -0.85 0.06
C ILE A 41 -2.12 -1.45 0.43
N PHE A 42 -2.70 -0.99 1.52
CA PHE A 42 -4.05 -1.33 1.95
C PHE A 42 -4.99 -0.16 1.75
N ALA A 43 -6.17 -0.45 1.20
CA ALA A 43 -7.37 0.39 1.35
C ALA A 43 -8.37 -0.35 2.24
N ARG A 44 -8.75 0.27 3.36
CA ARG A 44 -9.70 -0.31 4.32
C ARG A 44 -10.90 0.59 4.53
N ASP A 45 -12.06 -0.02 4.67
CA ASP A 45 -13.25 0.64 5.16
C ASP A 45 -13.00 1.21 6.58
N ALA A 46 -13.32 2.48 6.79
CA ALA A 46 -12.98 3.16 8.04
C ALA A 46 -13.83 2.70 9.24
N ASP A 47 -15.06 2.25 9.00
CA ASP A 47 -15.97 1.81 10.06
C ASP A 47 -15.69 0.36 10.48
N THR A 48 -15.45 -0.52 9.49
CA THR A 48 -15.34 -1.97 9.72
C THR A 48 -13.89 -2.46 9.79
N GLY A 49 -12.94 -1.69 9.26
CA GLY A 49 -11.55 -2.12 9.08
C GLY A 49 -11.36 -3.19 8.01
N MET A 50 -12.40 -3.58 7.27
CA MET A 50 -12.31 -4.57 6.19
C MET A 50 -11.52 -4.00 5.01
N ALA A 51 -10.62 -4.81 4.44
CA ALA A 51 -9.89 -4.41 3.24
C ALA A 51 -10.84 -4.37 2.04
N LYS A 52 -10.86 -3.23 1.34
CA LYS A 52 -11.58 -3.04 0.07
C LYS A 52 -10.74 -3.58 -1.08
N TRP A 53 -9.46 -3.19 -1.13
CA TRP A 53 -8.47 -3.72 -2.04
C TRP A 53 -7.08 -3.68 -1.40
N VAL A 54 -6.15 -4.46 -1.98
CA VAL A 54 -4.76 -4.56 -1.56
C VAL A 54 -3.84 -4.72 -2.76
N TYR A 55 -2.64 -4.14 -2.69
CA TYR A 55 -1.61 -4.32 -3.71
C TYR A 55 -0.26 -4.56 -3.06
N GLN A 56 0.30 -5.76 -3.24
CA GLN A 56 1.64 -6.11 -2.72
C GLN A 56 2.72 -5.66 -3.71
N MET A 57 3.50 -4.66 -3.31
CA MET A 57 4.54 -4.03 -4.13
C MET A 57 5.81 -4.87 -4.23
N THR A 58 6.22 -5.49 -3.12
CA THR A 58 7.46 -6.28 -3.04
C THR A 58 7.18 -7.65 -2.42
N PRO A 59 6.75 -8.63 -3.24
CA PRO A 59 6.65 -10.02 -2.82
C PRO A 59 8.02 -10.57 -2.43
N HIS A 60 8.08 -11.34 -1.34
CA HIS A 60 9.31 -11.97 -0.86
C HIS A 60 10.49 -10.97 -0.71
N ASP A 61 10.25 -9.81 -0.08
CA ASP A 61 11.29 -8.78 0.11
C ASP A 61 12.62 -9.37 0.61
N GLU A 62 13.74 -8.99 0.00
CA GLU A 62 15.09 -9.44 0.38
C GLU A 62 15.97 -8.29 0.87
N TRP A 63 15.44 -7.07 0.96
CA TRP A 63 16.24 -5.85 1.09
C TRP A 63 15.73 -4.85 2.12
N ASP A 64 14.73 -5.21 2.92
CA ASP A 64 14.11 -4.31 3.90
C ASP A 64 13.50 -3.07 3.24
N TYR A 65 12.80 -3.23 2.12
CA TYR A 65 12.10 -2.11 1.49
C TYR A 65 10.72 -1.89 2.13
N ASP A 66 10.66 -1.42 3.38
CA ASP A 66 9.39 -1.19 4.07
C ASP A 66 8.40 -0.39 3.22
N GLY A 67 7.29 -1.04 2.87
CA GLY A 67 6.19 -0.43 2.12
C GLY A 67 5.32 0.52 2.93
N VAL A 68 5.89 1.41 3.75
CA VAL A 68 5.17 2.25 4.73
C VAL A 68 5.11 3.74 4.39
N ASN A 69 5.75 4.15 3.29
CA ASN A 69 5.73 5.55 2.87
C ASN A 69 4.30 6.05 2.63
N GLU A 70 4.14 7.37 2.56
CA GLU A 70 2.84 8.04 2.52
C GLU A 70 1.99 7.66 1.31
N MET A 71 0.67 7.86 1.47
CA MET A 71 -0.35 7.66 0.44
C MET A 71 -0.92 9.04 0.05
N ILE A 72 -0.45 9.62 -1.04
CA ILE A 72 -0.85 10.97 -1.48
C ILE A 72 -2.13 10.85 -2.30
N LEU A 73 -3.23 11.40 -1.79
CA LEU A 73 -4.51 11.38 -2.49
C LEU A 73 -4.58 12.56 -3.48
N ILE A 74 -4.82 12.26 -4.75
CA ILE A 74 -4.79 13.23 -5.85
C ILE A 74 -6.08 13.12 -6.64
N ASP A 75 -6.76 14.24 -6.85
CA ASP A 75 -7.90 14.33 -7.76
C ASP A 75 -7.42 14.88 -9.10
N LYS A 76 -7.37 14.01 -10.11
CA LYS A 76 -6.90 14.34 -11.44
C LYS A 76 -7.40 13.32 -12.45
N ASP A 77 -7.96 13.80 -13.55
CA ASP A 77 -8.33 12.96 -14.69
C ASP A 77 -7.08 12.32 -15.31
N MET A 78 -7.06 10.99 -15.30
CA MET A 78 -6.08 10.17 -16.00
C MET A 78 -6.83 9.14 -16.86
N PRO A 79 -6.43 8.89 -18.12
CA PRO A 79 -7.13 7.94 -18.99
C PRO A 79 -7.26 6.56 -18.33
N GLY A 80 -8.50 6.08 -18.22
CA GLY A 80 -8.80 4.78 -17.60
C GLY A 80 -8.94 4.79 -16.08
N SER A 81 -8.84 5.95 -15.42
CA SER A 81 -9.14 6.10 -13.98
C SER A 81 -10.48 6.80 -13.74
N SER A 82 -11.00 6.67 -12.53
CA SER A 82 -12.13 7.41 -11.96
C SER A 82 -11.83 8.89 -11.67
N GLY A 83 -10.59 9.35 -11.91
CA GLY A 83 -10.11 10.67 -11.52
C GLY A 83 -9.69 10.77 -10.05
N LYS A 84 -9.89 9.70 -9.26
CA LYS A 84 -9.47 9.61 -7.85
C LYS A 84 -8.23 8.73 -7.73
N LEU A 85 -7.05 9.35 -7.64
CA LEU A 85 -5.76 8.65 -7.62
C LEU A 85 -5.15 8.62 -6.22
N LEU A 86 -4.28 7.62 -6.01
CA LEU A 86 -3.34 7.52 -4.90
C LEU A 86 -1.93 7.39 -5.48
N ALA A 87 -1.02 8.28 -5.08
CA ALA A 87 0.39 8.20 -5.39
C ALA A 87 1.20 7.76 -4.15
N HIS A 88 2.12 6.81 -4.35
CA HIS A 88 2.97 6.25 -3.31
C HIS A 88 4.39 6.06 -3.85
N PHE A 89 5.37 6.68 -3.20
CA PHE A 89 6.78 6.55 -3.57
C PHE A 89 7.46 5.61 -2.58
N ASP A 90 7.76 4.39 -3.00
CA ASP A 90 8.17 3.32 -2.10
C ASP A 90 9.68 3.30 -1.82
N ARG A 91 10.09 2.65 -0.72
CA ARG A 91 11.49 2.36 -0.38
C ARG A 91 12.20 1.58 -1.48
N ASN A 92 11.49 0.75 -2.26
CA ASN A 92 12.07 -0.03 -3.35
C ASN A 92 12.49 0.80 -4.59
N GLY A 93 12.24 2.11 -4.58
CA GLY A 93 12.65 3.03 -5.65
C GLY A 93 11.61 3.23 -6.77
N PHE A 94 10.46 2.56 -6.71
CA PHE A 94 9.35 2.76 -7.64
C PHE A 94 8.35 3.80 -7.11
N GLY A 95 7.79 4.58 -8.04
CA GLY A 95 6.61 5.40 -7.81
C GLY A 95 5.36 4.68 -8.33
N TYR A 96 4.40 4.43 -7.46
CA TYR A 96 3.13 3.79 -7.76
C TYR A 96 2.03 4.84 -7.84
N THR A 97 1.20 4.80 -8.89
CA THR A 97 -0.04 5.56 -8.98
C THR A 97 -1.16 4.56 -9.26
N LEU A 98 -2.16 4.52 -8.36
CA LEU A 98 -3.29 3.60 -8.41
C LEU A 98 -4.59 4.39 -8.44
N ASP A 99 -5.64 3.81 -9.01
CA ASP A 99 -6.99 4.31 -8.77
C ASP A 99 -7.37 3.96 -7.34
N ARG A 100 -7.66 4.97 -6.50
CA ARG A 100 -7.89 4.70 -5.08
C ARG A 100 -9.28 4.09 -4.82
N THR A 101 -10.18 4.09 -5.81
CA THR A 101 -11.53 3.54 -5.67
C THR A 101 -11.53 2.01 -5.70
N ASP A 102 -10.74 1.39 -6.57
CA ASP A 102 -10.74 -0.06 -6.80
C ASP A 102 -9.36 -0.74 -6.84
N GLY A 103 -8.27 0.03 -6.85
CA GLY A 103 -6.89 -0.48 -6.77
C GLY A 103 -6.23 -0.66 -8.12
#